data_AF-A0A1N6GID1-F1
#
_entry.id   AF-A0A1N6GID1-F1
#
_cell.length_a   1.000
_cell.length_b   1.000
_cell.length_c   1.000
_cell.angle_alpha   90.00
_cell.angle_beta   90.00
_cell.angle_gamma   90.00
#
_symmetry.space_group_name_H-M   'P 1'
#
loop_
_entity.id
_entity.type
_entity.pdbx_description
1 polymer ?
#
loop_
_entity_poly.entity_id
_entity_poly.type
_entity_poly.pdbx_seq_one_letter_code
_entity_poly.pdbx_strand_id
1 'polypeptide(L)'
;MLAVSAKTVQAGCTMNTTSKMTVLENILERAATQLGDVTEPVMAQYYSDHPNAQQSFREHGLGNTRKLEAEMVESVLYCIMNWLERPQEIRIMFGSTVPHHEDTLRVSSDWFTGLVDAGIAVIDETIPASENEERQVLQEIHAGLTSVVKEARI
;
A
#
# COMPACT_ATOMS: atom_id res chain seq x y z
N MET A 1 -17.91 -24.07 35.33
CA MET A 1 -17.50 -22.72 34.92
C MET A 1 -17.08 -22.80 33.46
N LEU A 2 -18.00 -22.44 32.55
CA LEU A 2 -17.77 -22.48 31.11
C LEU A 2 -17.15 -21.14 30.69
N ALA A 3 -15.91 -21.16 30.18
CA ALA A 3 -15.33 -20.03 29.50
C ALA A 3 -15.58 -20.20 27.99
N VAL A 4 -16.59 -19.48 27.49
CA VAL A 4 -16.79 -19.29 26.05
C VAL A 4 -15.74 -18.30 25.59
N SER A 5 -14.72 -18.79 24.87
CA SER A 5 -13.77 -17.94 24.18
C SER A 5 -14.45 -17.36 22.94
N ALA A 6 -14.75 -16.06 22.98
CA ALA A 6 -15.24 -15.32 21.83
C ALA A 6 -14.17 -15.33 20.73
N LYS A 7 -14.44 -16.01 19.61
CA LYS A 7 -13.73 -15.77 18.35
C LYS A 7 -14.22 -14.42 17.84
N THR A 8 -13.33 -13.43 17.83
CA THR A 8 -13.52 -12.22 17.03
C THR A 8 -13.55 -12.64 15.57
N VAL A 9 -14.75 -12.69 14.99
CA VAL A 9 -14.92 -12.79 13.55
C VAL A 9 -14.51 -11.44 13.00
N GLN A 10 -13.38 -11.40 12.30
CA GLN A 10 -13.03 -10.24 11.48
C GLN A 10 -14.11 -10.15 10.40
N ALA A 11 -14.96 -9.13 10.48
CA ALA A 11 -16.03 -8.90 9.51
C ALA A 11 -15.36 -8.52 8.19
N GLY A 12 -15.04 -9.53 7.38
CA GLY A 12 -14.62 -9.32 6.01
C GLY A 12 -15.75 -8.64 5.24
N CYS A 13 -15.39 -7.71 4.37
CA CYS A 13 -16.34 -7.05 3.50
C CYS A 13 -17.12 -8.11 2.69
N THR A 14 -18.45 -8.17 2.86
CA THR A 14 -19.33 -9.19 2.24
C THR A 14 -19.54 -8.99 0.74
N MET A 15 -18.96 -7.93 0.17
CA MET A 15 -19.02 -7.64 -1.26
C MET A 15 -18.31 -8.72 -2.10
N ASN A 16 -18.82 -8.96 -3.30
CA ASN A 16 -18.08 -9.74 -4.30
C ASN A 16 -16.96 -8.88 -4.93
N THR A 17 -16.02 -9.52 -5.62
CA THR A 17 -14.86 -8.82 -6.23
C THR A 17 -15.27 -7.71 -7.18
N THR A 18 -16.28 -7.92 -8.04
CA THR A 18 -16.74 -6.90 -9.00
C THR A 18 -17.24 -5.64 -8.28
N SER A 19 -18.05 -5.79 -7.24
CA SER A 19 -18.51 -4.65 -6.44
C SER A 19 -17.36 -3.92 -5.74
N LYS A 20 -16.37 -4.66 -5.21
CA LYS A 20 -15.18 -4.06 -4.60
C LYS A 20 -14.35 -3.29 -5.61
N MET A 21 -14.24 -3.76 -6.85
CA MET A 21 -13.52 -3.03 -7.91
C MET A 21 -14.21 -1.71 -8.24
N THR A 22 -15.54 -1.68 -8.38
CA THR A 22 -16.27 -0.41 -8.58
C THR A 22 -16.06 0.55 -7.41
N VAL A 23 -16.04 0.04 -6.18
CA VAL A 23 -15.73 0.86 -4.99
C VAL A 23 -14.30 1.41 -5.06
N LEU A 24 -13.32 0.57 -5.42
CA LEU A 24 -11.93 1.00 -5.58
C LEU A 24 -11.77 2.05 -6.68
N GLU A 25 -12.44 1.89 -7.82
CA GLU A 25 -12.47 2.86 -8.91
C GLU A 25 -12.98 4.23 -8.42
N ASN A 26 -14.07 4.26 -7.65
CA ASN A 26 -14.60 5.49 -7.08
C ASN A 26 -13.62 6.18 -6.11
N ILE A 27 -12.94 5.39 -5.27
CA ILE A 27 -11.91 5.89 -4.34
C ILE A 27 -10.78 6.55 -5.13
N LEU A 28 -10.27 5.86 -6.16
CA LEU A 28 -9.14 6.31 -6.95
C LEU A 28 -9.49 7.51 -7.84
N GLU A 29 -10.66 7.53 -8.47
CA GLU A 29 -11.15 8.67 -9.26
C GLU A 29 -11.28 9.92 -8.39
N ARG A 30 -11.78 9.75 -7.15
CA ARG A 30 -11.86 10.85 -6.19
C ARG A 30 -10.48 11.34 -5.78
N ALA A 31 -9.56 10.43 -5.42
CA ALA A 31 -8.20 10.81 -5.06
C ALA A 31 -7.51 11.57 -6.20
N ALA A 32 -7.63 11.07 -7.43
CA ALA A 32 -7.10 11.75 -8.62
C ALA A 32 -7.73 13.14 -8.83
N THR A 33 -9.05 13.28 -8.63
CA THR A 33 -9.76 14.56 -8.78
C THR A 33 -9.35 15.58 -7.72
N GLN A 34 -9.15 15.15 -6.48
CA GLN A 34 -8.85 16.05 -5.36
C GLN A 34 -7.36 16.40 -5.27
N LEU A 35 -6.48 15.42 -5.51
CA LEU A 35 -5.04 15.53 -5.25
C LEU A 35 -4.21 15.66 -6.53
N GLY A 36 -4.68 15.11 -7.65
CA GLY A 36 -3.89 15.00 -8.88
C GLY A 36 -2.73 14.01 -8.71
N ASP A 37 -1.50 14.47 -8.93
CA ASP A 37 -0.30 13.67 -8.69
C ASP A 37 -0.05 13.51 -7.18
N VAL A 38 -0.14 12.28 -6.71
CA VAL A 38 0.02 11.94 -5.29
C VAL A 38 1.49 11.71 -4.88
N THR A 39 2.45 11.82 -5.80
CA THR A 39 3.87 11.56 -5.50
C THR A 39 4.36 12.41 -4.34
N GLU A 40 4.15 13.72 -4.39
CA GLU A 40 4.60 14.63 -3.33
C GLU A 40 3.96 14.34 -1.96
N PRO A 41 2.61 14.24 -1.82
CA PRO A 41 2.00 13.94 -0.53
C PRO A 41 2.38 12.55 0.01
N VAL A 42 2.49 11.53 -0.85
CA VAL A 42 2.90 10.18 -0.41
C VAL A 42 4.33 10.19 0.11
N MET A 43 5.26 10.80 -0.63
CA MET A 43 6.65 10.88 -0.19
C MET A 43 6.81 11.73 1.07
N ALA A 44 6.02 12.80 1.23
CA ALA A 44 6.01 13.61 2.44
C ALA A 44 5.57 12.80 3.66
N GLN A 45 4.47 12.05 3.56
CA GLN A 45 4.01 11.16 4.62
C GLN A 45 5.06 10.08 4.93
N TYR A 46 5.56 9.42 3.88
CA TYR A 46 6.54 8.34 4.00
C TYR A 46 7.83 8.77 4.71
N TYR A 47 8.40 9.93 4.36
CA TYR A 47 9.61 10.43 5.01
C TYR A 47 9.36 10.98 6.43
N SER A 48 8.12 11.35 6.75
CA SER A 48 7.75 11.70 8.13
C SER A 48 7.87 10.46 9.04
N ASP A 49 7.33 9.34 8.57
CA ASP A 49 7.29 8.08 9.34
C ASP A 49 8.64 7.32 9.27
N HIS A 50 9.37 7.46 8.16
CA HIS A 50 10.63 6.77 7.89
C HIS A 50 11.74 7.74 7.42
N PRO A 51 12.21 8.66 8.28
CA PRO A 51 13.18 9.70 7.88
C PRO A 51 14.50 9.13 7.32
N ASN A 52 14.91 7.94 7.77
CA ASN A 52 16.11 7.28 7.30
C ASN A 52 15.99 6.77 5.84
N ALA A 53 14.77 6.52 5.34
CA ALA A 53 14.56 6.11 3.96
C ALA A 53 14.95 7.20 2.96
N GLN A 54 14.89 8.48 3.36
CA GLN A 54 15.25 9.59 2.49
C GLN A 54 16.71 9.53 2.03
N GLN A 55 17.62 9.06 2.90
CA GLN A 55 19.01 8.86 2.53
C GLN A 55 19.16 7.71 1.51
N SER A 56 18.42 6.63 1.70
CA SER A 56 18.39 5.49 0.77
C SER A 56 17.94 5.91 -0.64
N PHE A 57 16.90 6.74 -0.75
CA PHE A 57 16.44 7.29 -2.03
C PHE A 57 17.49 8.21 -2.69
N ARG A 58 18.27 8.96 -1.91
CA ARG A 58 19.40 9.75 -2.47
C ARG A 58 20.51 8.86 -3.02
N GLU A 59 20.83 7.78 -2.32
CA GLU A 59 21.88 6.84 -2.72
C GLU A 59 21.51 6.04 -3.97
N HIS A 60 20.30 5.49 -4.00
CA HIS A 60 19.82 4.65 -5.10
C HIS A 60 19.23 5.44 -6.26
N GLY A 61 18.90 6.72 -6.06
CA GLY A 61 18.37 7.58 -7.12
C GLY A 61 19.39 7.98 -8.20
N LEU A 62 20.68 7.67 -8.01
CA LEU A 62 21.76 7.89 -8.98
C LEU A 62 21.76 9.29 -9.63
N GLY A 63 21.49 10.33 -8.81
CA GLY A 63 21.43 11.73 -9.24
C GLY A 63 20.06 12.22 -9.68
N ASN A 64 19.01 11.38 -9.63
CA ASN A 64 17.63 11.76 -9.90
C ASN A 64 16.64 11.14 -8.89
N THR A 65 16.77 11.55 -7.63
CA THR A 65 15.90 11.09 -6.53
C THR A 65 14.42 11.28 -6.83
N ARG A 66 14.02 12.43 -7.39
CA ARG A 66 12.61 12.73 -7.69
C ARG A 66 11.99 11.73 -8.69
N LYS A 67 12.78 11.28 -9.67
CA LYS A 67 12.33 10.25 -10.61
C LYS A 67 12.14 8.92 -9.89
N LEU A 68 13.10 8.49 -9.07
CA LEU A 68 12.98 7.25 -8.30
C LEU A 68 11.76 7.30 -7.36
N GLU A 69 11.53 8.42 -6.69
CA GLU A 69 10.34 8.65 -5.86
C GLU A 69 9.04 8.44 -6.65
N ALA A 70 8.92 9.06 -7.83
CA ALA A 70 7.76 8.88 -8.70
C ALA A 70 7.58 7.42 -9.14
N GLU A 71 8.65 6.74 -9.54
CA GLU A 71 8.61 5.32 -9.95
C GLU A 71 8.17 4.40 -8.80
N MET A 72 8.60 4.67 -7.57
CA MET A 72 8.22 3.88 -6.40
C MET A 72 6.76 4.14 -6.00
N VAL A 73 6.29 5.39 -6.06
CA VAL A 73 4.88 5.71 -5.83
C VAL A 73 3.99 5.11 -6.91
N GLU A 74 4.40 5.17 -8.18
CA GLU A 74 3.69 4.52 -9.30
C GLU A 74 3.55 3.01 -9.06
N SER A 75 4.62 2.36 -8.59
CA SER A 75 4.60 0.93 -8.27
C SER A 75 3.61 0.59 -7.14
N VAL A 76 3.51 1.45 -6.12
CA VAL A 76 2.53 1.29 -5.03
C VAL A 76 1.11 1.46 -5.55
N LEU A 77 0.84 2.49 -6.35
CA LEU A 77 -0.46 2.70 -6.97
C LEU A 77 -0.86 1.53 -7.86
N TYR A 78 0.07 1.00 -8.65
CA TYR A 78 -0.16 -0.20 -9.45
C TYR A 78 -0.60 -1.38 -8.57
N CYS A 79 0.08 -1.61 -7.45
CA CYS A 79 -0.28 -2.69 -6.52
C CYS A 79 -1.68 -2.47 -5.92
N ILE A 80 -2.02 -1.24 -5.53
CA ILE A 80 -3.35 -0.91 -4.99
C ILE A 80 -4.44 -1.15 -6.04
N MET A 81 -4.26 -0.62 -7.26
CA MET A 81 -5.21 -0.74 -8.36
C MET A 81 -5.49 -2.19 -8.75
N ASN A 82 -4.47 -3.05 -8.72
CA ASN A 82 -4.57 -4.40 -9.24
C ASN A 82 -4.78 -5.47 -8.16
N TRP A 83 -4.80 -5.10 -6.87
CA TRP A 83 -4.86 -6.07 -5.77
C TRP A 83 -6.08 -7.00 -5.85
N LEU A 84 -7.26 -6.45 -6.10
CA LEU A 84 -8.51 -7.21 -6.07
C LEU A 84 -8.63 -8.22 -7.22
N GLU A 85 -8.00 -7.94 -8.36
CA GLU A 85 -8.07 -8.78 -9.56
C GLU A 85 -6.85 -9.71 -9.68
N ARG A 86 -5.65 -9.23 -9.34
CA ARG A 86 -4.36 -9.88 -9.64
C ARG A 86 -3.47 -10.04 -8.39
N PRO A 87 -3.97 -10.54 -7.25
CA PRO A 87 -3.18 -10.60 -6.01
C PRO A 87 -1.98 -11.56 -6.11
N GLN A 88 -2.05 -12.60 -6.94
CA GLN A 88 -0.95 -13.56 -7.12
C GLN A 88 0.22 -12.97 -7.90
N GLU A 89 -0.05 -12.10 -8.87
CA GLU A 89 1.00 -11.39 -9.58
C GLU A 89 1.76 -10.44 -8.67
N ILE A 90 1.03 -9.69 -7.86
CA ILE A 90 1.62 -8.79 -6.87
C ILE A 90 2.44 -9.61 -5.85
N ARG A 91 1.95 -10.77 -5.41
CA ARG A 91 2.72 -11.68 -4.55
C ARG A 91 4.02 -12.15 -5.20
N ILE A 92 3.99 -12.54 -6.47
CA ILE A 92 5.18 -12.96 -7.23
C ILE A 92 6.17 -11.78 -7.35
N MET A 93 5.66 -10.58 -7.64
CA MET A 93 6.47 -9.37 -7.74
C MET A 93 7.20 -9.06 -6.43
N PHE A 94 6.49 -9.04 -5.29
CA PHE A 94 7.11 -8.81 -3.99
C PHE A 94 8.07 -9.95 -3.59
N GLY A 95 7.74 -11.20 -3.93
CA GLY A 95 8.58 -12.37 -3.62
C GLY A 95 9.98 -12.33 -4.24
N SER A 96 10.18 -11.60 -5.33
CA SER A 96 11.52 -11.35 -5.91
C SER A 96 12.10 -9.99 -5.52
N THR A 97 11.24 -8.96 -5.41
CA THR A 97 11.65 -7.58 -5.21
C THR A 97 12.16 -7.32 -3.79
N VAL A 98 11.44 -7.81 -2.78
CA VAL A 98 11.78 -7.54 -1.36
C VAL A 98 13.12 -8.18 -0.98
N PRO A 99 13.38 -9.47 -1.26
CA PRO A 99 14.69 -10.07 -0.96
C PRO A 99 15.83 -9.36 -1.69
N HIS A 100 15.66 -9.01 -2.97
CA HIS A 100 16.71 -8.30 -3.71
C HIS A 100 17.07 -6.97 -3.05
N HIS A 101 16.06 -6.19 -2.63
CA HIS A 101 16.29 -4.89 -2.01
C HIS A 101 16.91 -5.00 -0.62
N GLU A 102 16.51 -5.97 0.19
CA GLU A 102 17.08 -6.19 1.52
C GLU A 102 18.52 -6.72 1.40
N ASP A 103 18.74 -7.79 0.64
CA ASP A 103 20.03 -8.50 0.57
C ASP A 103 21.09 -7.77 -0.26
N THR A 104 20.68 -7.08 -1.33
CA THR A 104 21.61 -6.44 -2.27
C THR A 104 21.70 -4.93 -2.03
N LEU A 105 20.56 -4.27 -1.87
CA LEU A 105 20.48 -2.80 -1.81
C LEU A 105 20.46 -2.25 -0.38
N ARG A 106 20.40 -3.13 0.64
CA ARG A 106 20.32 -2.80 2.07
C ARG A 106 19.16 -1.87 2.40
N VAL A 107 18.06 -2.03 1.66
CA VAL A 107 16.80 -1.32 1.88
C VAL A 107 15.95 -2.19 2.80
N SER A 108 15.58 -1.65 3.96
CA SER A 108 14.77 -2.39 4.94
C SER A 108 13.41 -2.79 4.34
N SER A 109 12.95 -4.01 4.57
CA SER A 109 11.58 -4.40 4.22
C SER A 109 10.51 -3.63 5.00
N ASP A 110 10.83 -3.08 6.17
CA ASP A 110 9.92 -2.18 6.89
C ASP A 110 9.65 -0.89 6.10
N TRP A 111 10.61 -0.46 5.27
CA TRP A 111 10.45 0.69 4.37
C TRP A 111 9.55 0.39 3.17
N PHE A 112 9.47 -0.88 2.72
CA PHE A 112 8.49 -1.29 1.72
C PHE A 112 7.07 -1.19 2.25
N THR A 113 6.82 -1.74 3.45
CA THR A 113 5.52 -1.60 4.11
C THR A 113 5.22 -0.12 4.36
N GLY A 114 6.20 0.67 4.83
CA GLY A 114 6.03 2.10 5.05
C GLY A 114 5.58 2.89 3.82
N LEU A 115 6.11 2.57 2.63
CA LEU A 115 5.69 3.26 1.40
C LEU A 115 4.26 2.86 0.98
N VAL A 116 3.89 1.58 1.17
CA VAL A 116 2.51 1.13 0.96
C VAL A 116 1.57 1.82 1.95
N ASP A 117 1.95 1.91 3.23
CA ASP A 117 1.19 2.57 4.29
C ASP A 117 0.95 4.05 3.94
N ALA A 118 1.98 4.76 3.51
CA ALA A 118 1.87 6.16 3.09
C ALA A 118 0.94 6.34 1.88
N GLY A 119 1.02 5.46 0.88
CA GLY A 119 0.12 5.46 -0.28
C GLY A 119 -1.34 5.25 0.11
N ILE A 120 -1.61 4.27 0.97
CA ILE A 120 -2.95 3.99 1.49
C ILE A 120 -3.47 5.16 2.33
N ALA A 121 -2.65 5.74 3.21
CA ALA A 121 -3.05 6.84 4.08
C ALA A 121 -3.48 8.08 3.28
N VAL A 122 -2.68 8.48 2.28
CA VAL A 122 -3.00 9.64 1.42
C VAL A 122 -4.31 9.42 0.66
N ILE A 123 -4.59 8.20 0.21
CA ILE A 123 -5.86 7.87 -0.46
C ILE A 123 -7.03 7.88 0.55
N ASP A 124 -6.85 7.30 1.74
CA ASP A 124 -7.87 7.22 2.79
C ASP A 124 -8.34 8.61 3.26
N GLU A 125 -7.43 9.59 3.31
CA GLU A 125 -7.76 10.99 3.65
C GLU A 125 -8.80 11.63 2.71
N THR A 126 -8.92 11.13 1.48
CA THR A 126 -9.91 11.62 0.51
C THR A 126 -11.30 11.01 0.70
N ILE A 127 -11.41 9.97 1.54
CA ILE A 127 -12.66 9.23 1.78
C ILE A 127 -13.51 9.98 2.82
N PRO A 128 -14.76 10.40 2.50
CA PRO A 128 -15.63 11.06 3.45
C PRO A 128 -15.87 10.20 4.70
N ALA A 129 -16.04 10.85 5.86
CA ALA A 129 -16.26 10.17 7.14
C ALA A 129 -17.40 9.14 7.10
N SER A 130 -18.43 9.37 6.29
CA SER A 130 -19.60 8.49 6.12
C SER A 130 -19.36 7.22 5.29
N GLU A 131 -18.32 7.17 4.46
CA GLU A 131 -18.09 6.10 3.49
C GLU A 131 -17.35 4.91 4.11
N ASN A 132 -18.04 4.17 4.99
CA ASN A 132 -17.46 3.03 5.70
C ASN A 132 -17.11 1.86 4.77
N GLU A 133 -17.88 1.66 3.69
CA GLU A 133 -17.65 0.57 2.74
C GLU A 133 -16.35 0.78 1.95
N GLU A 134 -16.07 2.02 1.56
CA GLU A 134 -14.84 2.39 0.88
C GLU A 134 -13.61 2.14 1.75
N ARG A 135 -13.67 2.55 3.02
CA ARG A 135 -12.59 2.28 3.98
C ARG A 135 -12.38 0.78 4.19
N GLN A 136 -13.45 -0.02 4.22
CA GLN A 136 -13.32 -1.47 4.35
C GLN A 136 -12.60 -2.10 3.16
N VAL A 137 -12.90 -1.66 1.93
CA VAL A 137 -12.21 -2.14 0.72
C VAL A 137 -10.74 -1.72 0.75
N LEU A 138 -10.46 -0.46 1.09
CA LEU A 138 -9.08 0.03 1.17
C LEU A 138 -8.27 -0.69 2.26
N GLN A 139 -8.88 -0.97 3.42
CA GLN A 139 -8.27 -1.75 4.50
C GLN A 139 -8.00 -3.20 4.11
N GLU A 140 -8.88 -3.83 3.32
CA GLU A 140 -8.66 -5.18 2.80
C GLU A 140 -7.45 -5.23 1.85
N ILE A 141 -7.33 -4.24 0.95
CA ILE A 141 -6.18 -4.08 0.06
C ILE A 141 -4.91 -3.87 0.87
N HIS A 142 -4.94 -2.94 1.84
CA HIS A 142 -3.82 -2.64 2.71
C HIS A 142 -3.32 -3.86 3.50
N ALA A 143 -4.25 -4.61 4.11
CA ALA A 143 -3.92 -5.83 4.84
C ALA A 143 -3.30 -6.88 3.91
N GLY A 144 -3.82 -7.01 2.69
CA GLY A 144 -3.30 -7.91 1.67
C GLY A 144 -1.88 -7.59 1.22
N LEU A 145 -1.63 -6.33 0.85
CA LEU A 145 -0.31 -5.83 0.46
C LEU A 145 0.71 -5.96 1.59
N THR A 146 0.31 -5.63 2.82
CA THR A 146 1.18 -5.80 3.99
C THR A 146 1.51 -7.28 4.25
N SER A 147 0.56 -8.19 4.04
CA SER A 147 0.80 -9.63 4.19
C SER A 147 1.84 -10.12 3.19
N VAL A 148 1.75 -9.75 1.90
CA VAL A 148 2.70 -10.25 0.89
C VAL A 148 4.11 -9.72 1.08
N VAL A 149 4.28 -8.48 1.56
CA VAL A 149 5.61 -7.96 1.91
C VAL A 149 6.22 -8.75 3.07
N LYS A 150 5.42 -9.07 4.09
CA LYS A 150 5.87 -9.90 5.23
C LYS A 150 6.22 -11.33 4.81
N GLU A 151 5.39 -11.94 3.97
CA GLU A 151 5.61 -13.29 3.47
C GLU A 151 6.84 -13.40 2.58
N ALA A 152 7.17 -12.36 1.80
CA ALA A 152 8.36 -12.33 0.95
C ALA A 152 9.68 -12.42 1.72
N ARG A 153 9.66 -12.31 3.06
CA ARG A 153 10.83 -12.46 3.94
C ARG A 153 11.00 -13.87 4.52
N ILE A 154 10.00 -14.73 4.40
CA ILE A 154 9.95 -16.07 5.01
C ILE A 154 10.50 -17.10 4.02
#